data_AF-A0A354J165-F1
#
_entry.id   AF-A0A354J165-F1
#
_cell.length_a   1.000
_cell.length_b   1.000
_cell.length_c   1.000
_cell.angle_alpha   90.00
_cell.angle_beta   90.00
_cell.angle_gamma   90.00
#
_symmetry.space_group_name_H-M   'P 1'
#
loop_
_entity.id
_entity.type
_entity.pdbx_description
1 polymer ?
#
loop_
_entity_poly.entity_id
_entity_poly.type
_entity_poly.pdbx_seq_one_letter_code
_entity_poly.pdbx_strand_id
1 'polypeptide(L)'
;MLPGAQRVRAAGGNEHDIRLVPKIPTNLSYANGATAAYFAGRTVRMRGAIDNAGGKDVFVARTIWPSDFAFDPARMPSQPLQTSSDLAAFVRAPVKEARGIDTRLLWERHPGQVRDWKQKPVLGFVLNGAQGDDDESLGGHFAIATGRIGNKGEWADWAVNNFYNLDSFSEKGIVAATLPMDNYLMDLNSGQQYYRPSYMLVAVLNNARTAAAYQGGVQRVFNHFYRHDFQYRHASANCAGISVDVFDSLGWHIPERGPSAPLKSLAAYAYIAAKDGSLQSGRKIYDYLNEEQTRLLPAVAFEAAGLDLLDIVGATGKAGRTLTPYEQQLRSDVDAIFLVRIPQISSSRANGSAPVFSFDEFQSRVPADQADWKIVPVDARPFPDTLRDPSSPAEDDPSPVPPPIAGIGVFTVLAALVFWRRRKKTKAAKKQATTPEELVH
;
A
#
# COMPACT_ATOMS: atom_id res chain seq x y z
N MET A 1 -5.84 -6.93 -29.85
CA MET A 1 -6.24 -5.59 -30.33
C MET A 1 -5.00 -4.86 -30.78
N LEU A 2 -5.09 -4.00 -31.80
CA LEU A 2 -4.02 -3.06 -32.18
C LEU A 2 -4.24 -1.73 -31.43
N PRO A 3 -3.22 -0.89 -31.21
CA PRO A 3 -3.43 0.47 -30.73
C PRO A 3 -4.20 1.21 -31.81
N GLY A 4 -5.32 1.84 -31.43
CA GLY A 4 -6.24 2.41 -32.42
C GLY A 4 -7.10 1.39 -33.16
N ALA A 5 -7.22 0.14 -32.65
CA ALA A 5 -8.24 -0.78 -33.12
C ALA A 5 -9.60 -0.08 -33.05
N GLN A 6 -10.30 -0.05 -34.20
CA GLN A 6 -11.62 0.54 -34.31
C GLN A 6 -12.74 -0.50 -34.15
N ARG A 7 -12.40 -1.80 -34.16
CA ARG A 7 -13.36 -2.89 -34.00
C ARG A 7 -12.86 -4.00 -33.07
N VAL A 8 -13.80 -4.62 -32.36
CA VAL A 8 -13.60 -5.86 -31.60
C VAL A 8 -14.65 -6.88 -31.98
N ARG A 9 -14.27 -8.16 -31.93
CA ARG A 9 -15.18 -9.28 -32.07
C ARG A 9 -15.53 -9.82 -30.69
N ALA A 10 -16.81 -9.79 -30.35
CA ALA A 10 -17.32 -10.42 -29.13
C ALA A 10 -17.29 -11.95 -29.25
N ALA A 11 -17.34 -12.65 -28.12
CA ALA A 11 -17.36 -14.12 -28.10
C ALA A 11 -18.54 -14.72 -28.89
N GLY A 12 -19.66 -13.99 -29.01
CA GLY A 12 -20.82 -14.37 -29.83
C GLY A 12 -20.67 -14.10 -31.34
N GLY A 13 -19.50 -13.66 -31.81
CA GLY A 13 -19.22 -13.42 -33.24
C GLY A 13 -19.56 -12.01 -33.74
N ASN A 14 -20.36 -11.25 -32.99
CA ASN A 14 -20.70 -9.86 -33.32
C ASN A 14 -19.45 -8.95 -33.30
N GLU A 15 -19.38 -8.03 -34.26
CA GLU A 15 -18.35 -7.00 -34.28
C GLU A 15 -18.93 -5.67 -33.79
N HIS A 16 -18.19 -5.00 -32.92
CA HIS A 16 -18.55 -3.70 -32.37
C HIS A 16 -17.45 -2.71 -32.64
N ASP A 17 -17.83 -1.46 -32.92
CA ASP A 17 -16.88 -0.36 -32.90
C ASP A 17 -16.36 -0.16 -31.48
N ILE A 18 -15.05 0.11 -31.37
CA ILE A 18 -14.40 0.32 -30.08
C ILE A 18 -13.50 1.55 -30.11
N ARG A 19 -13.40 2.23 -28.97
CA ARG A 19 -12.33 3.17 -28.65
C ARG A 19 -11.90 3.00 -27.20
N LEU A 20 -10.71 3.46 -26.87
CA LEU A 20 -10.25 3.49 -25.48
C LEU A 20 -10.77 4.76 -24.78
N VAL A 21 -11.01 4.66 -23.47
CA VAL A 21 -11.36 5.81 -22.62
C VAL A 21 -10.28 6.88 -22.76
N PRO A 22 -10.60 8.18 -22.92
CA PRO A 22 -9.57 9.20 -23.09
C PRO A 22 -8.50 9.15 -21.99
N LYS A 23 -7.25 9.36 -22.41
CA LYS A 23 -6.11 9.46 -21.50
C LYS A 23 -6.26 10.71 -20.63
N ILE A 24 -6.10 10.57 -19.33
CA ILE A 24 -5.95 11.71 -18.42
C ILE A 24 -4.63 12.41 -18.75
N PRO A 25 -4.59 13.75 -18.96
CA PRO A 25 -3.38 14.44 -19.42
C PRO A 25 -2.14 14.18 -18.57
N THR A 26 -2.31 14.09 -17.25
CA THR A 26 -1.23 13.86 -16.29
C THR A 26 -0.74 12.42 -16.23
N ASN A 27 -1.52 11.43 -16.70
CA ASN A 27 -1.18 10.03 -16.58
C ASN A 27 0.01 9.65 -17.48
N LEU A 28 1.09 9.13 -16.92
CA LEU A 28 2.26 8.67 -17.68
C LEU A 28 2.17 7.21 -18.13
N SER A 29 1.22 6.43 -17.60
CA SER A 29 0.98 5.02 -17.90
C SER A 29 -0.33 4.81 -18.64
N TYR A 30 -0.28 4.88 -19.96
CA TYR A 30 -1.45 4.66 -20.81
C TYR A 30 -1.15 3.67 -21.93
N ALA A 31 -2.19 3.02 -22.44
CA ALA A 31 -2.06 2.00 -23.47
C ALA A 31 -1.40 2.52 -24.75
N ASN A 32 -0.49 1.72 -25.31
CA ASN A 32 0.28 2.04 -26.52
C ASN A 32 0.48 0.79 -27.42
N GLY A 33 1.41 0.89 -28.37
CA GLY A 33 1.93 -0.21 -29.20
C GLY A 33 2.19 -1.52 -28.47
N ALA A 34 2.96 -1.44 -27.38
CA ALA A 34 3.36 -2.60 -26.60
C ALA A 34 2.18 -3.22 -25.85
N THR A 35 1.27 -2.39 -25.32
CA THR A 35 0.03 -2.86 -24.69
C THR A 35 -0.81 -3.68 -25.65
N ALA A 36 -0.96 -3.19 -26.88
CA ALA A 36 -1.70 -3.89 -27.92
C ALA A 36 -1.05 -5.22 -28.31
N ALA A 37 0.27 -5.25 -28.44
CA ALA A 37 1.03 -6.48 -28.70
C ALA A 37 0.85 -7.51 -27.58
N TYR A 38 0.82 -7.07 -26.32
CA TYR A 38 0.57 -7.93 -25.16
C TYR A 38 -0.81 -8.62 -25.19
N PHE A 39 -1.84 -7.91 -25.66
CA PHE A 39 -3.21 -8.43 -25.79
C PHE A 39 -3.50 -9.10 -27.16
N ALA A 40 -2.55 -9.08 -28.09
CA ALA A 40 -2.77 -9.65 -29.43
C ALA A 40 -3.01 -11.17 -29.35
N GLY A 41 -4.07 -11.64 -30.00
CA GLY A 41 -4.45 -13.07 -30.02
C GLY A 41 -5.01 -13.62 -28.70
N ARG A 42 -5.25 -12.77 -27.68
CA ARG A 42 -5.77 -13.21 -26.38
C ARG A 42 -7.26 -12.98 -26.26
N THR A 43 -7.93 -13.88 -25.54
CA THR A 43 -9.30 -13.63 -25.08
C THR A 43 -9.22 -12.68 -23.90
N VAL A 44 -10.00 -11.61 -23.96
CA VAL A 44 -10.04 -10.57 -22.93
C VAL A 44 -11.48 -10.26 -22.55
N ARG A 45 -11.68 -9.91 -21.29
CA ARG A 45 -12.88 -9.25 -20.79
C ARG A 45 -12.63 -7.75 -20.80
N MET A 46 -13.61 -6.98 -21.26
CA MET A 46 -13.55 -5.51 -21.20
C MET A 46 -14.71 -4.96 -20.41
N ARG A 47 -14.46 -3.92 -19.62
CA ARG A 47 -15.48 -3.08 -18.99
C ARG A 47 -15.39 -1.68 -19.58
N GLY A 48 -16.54 -1.04 -19.78
CA GLY A 48 -16.61 0.25 -20.46
C GLY A 48 -18.04 0.78 -20.48
N ALA A 49 -18.27 1.79 -21.31
CA ALA A 49 -19.59 2.35 -21.57
C ALA A 49 -19.85 2.41 -23.07
N ILE A 50 -21.12 2.38 -23.47
CA ILE A 50 -21.51 2.68 -24.85
C ILE A 50 -21.64 4.20 -24.97
N ASP A 51 -21.02 4.76 -25.99
CA ASP A 51 -21.17 6.15 -26.41
C ASP A 51 -21.89 6.18 -27.76
N ASN A 52 -22.87 7.08 -27.90
CA ASN A 52 -23.59 7.27 -29.15
C ASN A 52 -23.01 8.51 -29.84
N ALA A 53 -22.04 8.29 -30.73
CA ALA A 53 -21.38 9.34 -31.47
C ALA A 53 -21.85 9.30 -32.93
N GLY A 54 -22.58 10.32 -33.37
CA GLY A 54 -23.02 10.44 -34.76
C GLY A 54 -24.02 9.37 -35.20
N GLY A 55 -24.87 8.87 -34.29
CA GLY A 55 -25.88 7.85 -34.58
C GLY A 55 -25.35 6.41 -34.62
N LYS A 56 -24.10 6.18 -34.23
CA LYS A 56 -23.49 4.85 -34.12
C LYS A 56 -23.05 4.58 -32.68
N ASP A 57 -23.37 3.39 -32.18
CA ASP A 57 -22.91 2.93 -30.88
C ASP A 57 -21.43 2.52 -30.94
N VAL A 58 -20.62 3.12 -30.09
CA VAL A 58 -19.19 2.82 -29.93
C VAL A 58 -18.94 2.40 -28.49
N PHE A 59 -18.34 1.23 -28.30
CA PHE A 59 -17.91 0.80 -26.98
C PHE A 59 -16.63 1.52 -26.56
N VAL A 60 -16.69 2.27 -25.47
CA VAL A 60 -15.56 2.97 -24.87
C VAL A 60 -14.98 2.08 -23.77
N ALA A 61 -13.93 1.34 -24.12
CA ALA A 61 -13.26 0.45 -23.19
C ALA A 61 -12.49 1.23 -22.13
N ARG A 62 -12.72 0.89 -20.87
CA ARG A 62 -12.04 1.44 -19.70
C ARG A 62 -11.07 0.44 -19.09
N THR A 63 -11.44 -0.84 -19.07
CA THR A 63 -10.56 -1.93 -18.59
C THR A 63 -10.37 -2.98 -19.67
N ILE A 64 -9.20 -3.62 -19.68
CA ILE A 64 -8.89 -4.77 -20.53
C ILE A 64 -8.25 -5.87 -19.67
N TRP A 65 -9.03 -6.90 -19.36
CA TRP A 65 -8.65 -8.00 -18.47
C TRP A 65 -8.35 -9.29 -19.25
N PRO A 66 -7.15 -9.89 -19.16
CA PRO A 66 -6.89 -11.17 -19.80
C PRO A 66 -7.65 -12.33 -19.18
N SER A 67 -8.34 -13.15 -19.99
CA SER A 67 -9.09 -14.31 -19.47
C SER A 67 -8.20 -15.46 -18.97
N ASP A 68 -6.95 -15.53 -19.45
CA ASP A 68 -5.90 -16.46 -19.00
C ASP A 68 -5.24 -16.05 -17.68
N PHE A 69 -5.76 -15.02 -16.99
CA PHE A 69 -5.44 -14.75 -15.58
C PHE A 69 -6.26 -15.63 -14.62
N ALA A 70 -7.23 -16.40 -15.11
CA ALA A 70 -7.99 -17.30 -14.25
C ALA A 70 -7.09 -18.31 -13.52
N PHE A 71 -7.39 -18.59 -12.26
CA PHE A 71 -6.66 -19.61 -11.51
C PHE A 71 -6.99 -21.01 -12.04
N ASP A 72 -5.97 -21.88 -12.07
CA ASP A 72 -6.14 -23.31 -12.33
C ASP A 72 -5.70 -24.09 -11.08
N PRO A 73 -6.58 -24.27 -10.07
CA PRO A 73 -6.23 -24.96 -8.83
C PRO A 73 -5.66 -26.35 -9.07
N ALA A 74 -6.14 -27.06 -10.11
CA ALA A 74 -5.71 -28.42 -10.43
C ALA A 74 -4.25 -28.47 -10.93
N ARG A 75 -3.75 -27.40 -11.56
CA ARG A 75 -2.37 -27.31 -12.04
C ARG A 75 -1.44 -26.51 -11.14
N MET A 76 -1.95 -25.98 -10.02
CA MET A 76 -1.16 -25.16 -9.12
C MET A 76 -0.08 -26.01 -8.40
N PRO A 77 1.22 -25.68 -8.54
CA PRO A 77 2.27 -26.46 -7.90
C PRO A 77 2.25 -26.27 -6.38
N SER A 78 2.28 -27.39 -5.64
CA SER A 78 2.44 -27.38 -4.18
C SER A 78 3.90 -27.15 -3.84
N GLN A 79 4.20 -25.96 -3.32
CA GLN A 79 5.55 -25.57 -2.92
C GLN A 79 5.45 -24.73 -1.63
N PRO A 80 5.34 -25.35 -0.45
CA PRO A 80 5.34 -24.63 0.82
C PRO A 80 6.58 -23.76 1.00
N LEU A 81 6.48 -22.73 1.85
CA LEU A 81 7.66 -21.97 2.28
C LEU A 81 8.58 -22.90 3.08
N GLN A 82 9.87 -22.91 2.76
CA GLN A 82 10.90 -23.61 3.53
C GLN A 82 11.39 -22.74 4.69
N THR A 83 11.47 -21.44 4.46
CA THR A 83 11.85 -20.43 5.46
C THR A 83 10.91 -19.23 5.40
N SER A 84 10.89 -18.43 6.47
CA SER A 84 10.12 -17.17 6.49
C SER A 84 10.58 -16.20 5.40
N SER A 85 11.88 -16.16 5.09
CA SER A 85 12.43 -15.29 4.05
C SER A 85 11.99 -15.65 2.63
N ASP A 86 11.43 -16.84 2.41
CA ASP A 86 10.97 -17.27 1.08
C ASP A 86 9.84 -16.39 0.54
N LEU A 87 9.05 -15.77 1.42
CA LEU A 87 7.96 -14.88 1.01
C LEU A 87 8.51 -13.56 0.44
N ALA A 88 9.44 -12.91 1.14
CA ALA A 88 10.18 -11.77 0.58
C ALA A 88 10.96 -12.16 -0.68
N ALA A 89 11.59 -13.32 -0.71
CA ALA A 89 12.32 -13.80 -1.89
C ALA A 89 11.40 -13.98 -3.10
N PHE A 90 10.18 -14.49 -2.90
CA PHE A 90 9.16 -14.56 -3.95
C PHE A 90 8.86 -13.16 -4.48
N VAL A 91 8.55 -12.19 -3.61
CA VAL A 91 8.25 -10.82 -4.05
C VAL A 91 9.44 -10.20 -4.81
N ARG A 92 10.66 -10.39 -4.31
CA ARG A 92 11.89 -9.82 -4.88
C ARG A 92 12.33 -10.47 -6.19
N ALA A 93 11.92 -11.71 -6.46
CA ALA A 93 12.29 -12.40 -7.68
C ALA A 93 11.86 -11.58 -8.91
N PRO A 94 12.73 -11.39 -9.92
CA PRO A 94 12.37 -10.70 -11.14
C PRO A 94 11.12 -11.30 -11.77
N VAL A 95 10.17 -10.43 -12.14
CA VAL A 95 8.96 -10.87 -12.83
C VAL A 95 9.35 -11.17 -14.27
N LYS A 96 9.25 -12.45 -14.66
CA LYS A 96 9.50 -12.87 -16.04
C LYS A 96 8.47 -12.21 -16.95
N GLU A 97 8.86 -11.89 -18.19
CA GLU A 97 7.91 -11.52 -19.24
C GLU A 97 7.01 -12.73 -19.53
N ALA A 98 5.86 -12.75 -18.88
CA ALA A 98 4.89 -13.83 -18.96
C ALA A 98 3.59 -13.29 -19.51
N ARG A 99 2.94 -14.08 -20.36
CA ARG A 99 1.59 -13.76 -20.83
C ARG A 99 0.56 -13.95 -19.70
N GLY A 100 0.70 -14.96 -18.84
CA GLY A 100 -0.23 -15.24 -17.73
C GLY A 100 0.28 -14.83 -16.35
N ILE A 101 -0.43 -15.30 -15.32
CA ILE A 101 -0.01 -15.23 -13.92
C ILE A 101 0.82 -16.45 -13.53
N ASP A 102 1.68 -16.28 -12.52
CA ASP A 102 2.38 -17.39 -11.87
C ASP A 102 1.75 -17.65 -10.49
N THR A 103 1.55 -18.92 -10.14
CA THR A 103 0.84 -19.32 -8.91
C THR A 103 1.59 -20.40 -8.16
N ARG A 104 1.56 -20.32 -6.83
CA ARG A 104 2.28 -21.22 -5.93
C ARG A 104 1.42 -21.55 -4.73
N LEU A 105 1.03 -22.81 -4.55
CA LEU A 105 0.31 -23.25 -3.36
C LEU A 105 1.28 -23.37 -2.18
N LEU A 106 0.97 -22.69 -1.08
CA LEU A 106 1.78 -22.72 0.15
C LEU A 106 1.27 -23.74 1.16
N TRP A 107 -0.05 -23.87 1.28
CA TRP A 107 -0.70 -24.74 2.26
C TRP A 107 -2.12 -25.10 1.81
N GLU A 108 -2.59 -26.30 2.14
CA GLU A 108 -3.98 -26.71 2.01
C GLU A 108 -4.40 -27.62 3.17
N ARG A 109 -5.66 -27.49 3.60
CA ARG A 109 -6.22 -28.23 4.73
C ARG A 109 -6.30 -29.73 4.46
N HIS A 110 -6.59 -30.10 3.22
CA HIS A 110 -6.79 -31.49 2.81
C HIS A 110 -5.88 -31.85 1.62
N PRO A 111 -4.57 -32.09 1.87
CA PRO A 111 -3.63 -32.46 0.82
C PRO A 111 -4.08 -33.72 0.06
N GLY A 112 -3.96 -33.69 -1.26
CA GLY A 112 -4.32 -34.82 -2.13
C GLY A 112 -5.82 -34.93 -2.46
N GLN A 113 -6.69 -34.11 -1.87
CA GLN A 113 -8.07 -33.99 -2.34
C GLN A 113 -8.18 -33.10 -3.58
N VAL A 114 -9.25 -33.29 -4.35
CA VAL A 114 -9.54 -32.44 -5.51
C VAL A 114 -9.76 -31.00 -5.04
N ARG A 115 -9.02 -30.06 -5.61
CA ARG A 115 -9.13 -28.63 -5.32
C ARG A 115 -10.34 -28.02 -6.02
N ASP A 116 -11.53 -28.35 -5.55
CA ASP A 116 -12.76 -27.69 -6.00
C ASP A 116 -12.97 -26.39 -5.22
N TRP A 117 -12.38 -25.32 -5.75
CA TRP A 117 -12.48 -23.98 -5.16
C TRP A 117 -13.50 -23.09 -5.87
N LYS A 118 -14.31 -23.66 -6.77
CA LYS A 118 -15.34 -22.90 -7.49
C LYS A 118 -16.31 -22.27 -6.51
N GLN A 119 -16.58 -20.99 -6.70
CA GLN A 119 -17.41 -20.15 -5.84
C GLN A 119 -16.95 -20.06 -4.38
N LYS A 120 -15.78 -20.59 -4.00
CA LYS A 120 -15.31 -20.44 -2.62
C LYS A 120 -14.99 -18.97 -2.32
N PRO A 121 -15.42 -18.47 -1.15
CA PRO A 121 -15.03 -17.13 -0.71
C PRO A 121 -13.53 -17.01 -0.55
N VAL A 122 -13.00 -15.80 -0.70
CA VAL A 122 -11.58 -15.50 -0.53
C VAL A 122 -11.34 -14.27 0.32
N LEU A 123 -10.18 -14.28 0.97
CA LEU A 123 -9.52 -13.09 1.50
C LEU A 123 -8.16 -12.97 0.81
N GLY A 124 -7.97 -11.91 0.03
CA GLY A 124 -6.76 -11.64 -0.74
C GLY A 124 -5.98 -10.45 -0.18
N PHE A 125 -4.67 -10.57 -0.12
CA PHE A 125 -3.74 -9.49 0.21
C PHE A 125 -3.03 -9.13 -1.08
N VAL A 126 -3.18 -7.89 -1.55
CA VAL A 126 -2.60 -7.42 -2.81
C VAL A 126 -1.45 -6.47 -2.52
N LEU A 127 -0.26 -6.80 -3.01
CA LEU A 127 0.93 -5.99 -2.94
C LEU A 127 1.33 -5.56 -4.35
N ASN A 128 1.24 -4.27 -4.66
CA ASN A 128 1.78 -3.73 -5.89
C ASN A 128 3.22 -3.26 -5.67
N GLY A 129 4.07 -3.45 -6.67
CA GLY A 129 5.48 -3.12 -6.61
C GLY A 129 5.81 -1.64 -6.69
N ALA A 130 7.10 -1.36 -6.78
CA ALA A 130 7.65 -0.05 -7.05
C ALA A 130 7.38 0.35 -8.52
N GLN A 131 7.13 1.63 -8.75
CA GLN A 131 7.01 2.18 -10.10
C GLN A 131 8.41 2.40 -10.70
N GLY A 132 8.56 2.25 -12.01
CA GLY A 132 9.88 2.26 -12.67
C GLY A 132 10.50 3.65 -12.85
N ASP A 133 9.70 4.71 -12.70
CA ASP A 133 10.07 6.09 -13.03
C ASP A 133 9.38 7.13 -12.13
N ASP A 134 9.05 6.72 -10.89
CA ASP A 134 8.51 7.59 -9.85
C ASP A 134 9.12 7.20 -8.51
N ASP A 135 9.97 8.09 -8.01
CA ASP A 135 10.80 7.88 -6.81
C ASP A 135 9.96 7.97 -5.52
N GLU A 136 8.76 8.58 -5.56
CA GLU A 136 7.82 8.57 -4.42
C GLU A 136 7.09 7.24 -4.28
N SER A 137 7.01 6.46 -5.36
CA SER A 137 6.22 5.23 -5.42
C SER A 137 7.03 3.94 -5.23
N LEU A 138 8.22 4.01 -4.64
CA LEU A 138 9.08 2.85 -4.38
C LEU A 138 8.56 1.94 -3.24
N GLY A 139 7.78 2.51 -2.32
CA GLY A 139 7.10 1.79 -1.23
C GLY A 139 6.10 0.72 -1.71
N GLY A 140 5.62 0.84 -2.94
CA GLY A 140 4.54 0.01 -3.45
C GLY A 140 3.17 0.47 -2.98
N HIS A 141 2.20 -0.44 -2.99
CA HIS A 141 0.86 -0.16 -2.50
C HIS A 141 0.19 -1.44 -2.03
N PHE A 142 -0.54 -1.37 -0.93
CA PHE A 142 -1.17 -2.52 -0.29
C PHE A 142 -2.68 -2.37 -0.28
N ALA A 143 -3.39 -3.46 -0.57
CA ALA A 143 -4.84 -3.49 -0.50
C ALA A 143 -5.33 -4.88 -0.08
N ILE A 144 -6.52 -4.92 0.53
CA ILE A 144 -7.21 -6.17 0.83
C ILE A 144 -8.36 -6.35 -0.15
N ALA A 145 -8.47 -7.56 -0.69
CA ALA A 145 -9.51 -7.98 -1.61
C ALA A 145 -10.41 -9.04 -0.96
N THR A 146 -11.71 -8.97 -1.23
CA THR A 146 -12.67 -10.02 -0.88
C THR A 146 -13.49 -10.40 -2.12
N GLY A 147 -13.99 -11.63 -2.16
CA GLY A 147 -14.75 -12.09 -3.32
C GLY A 147 -14.98 -13.59 -3.31
N ARG A 148 -15.22 -14.13 -4.50
CA ARG A 148 -15.34 -15.58 -4.74
C ARG A 148 -14.56 -15.96 -5.99
N ILE A 149 -13.91 -17.12 -5.97
CA ILE A 149 -13.29 -17.68 -7.18
C ILE A 149 -14.43 -18.07 -8.14
N GLY A 150 -14.36 -17.61 -9.39
CA GLY A 150 -15.34 -17.94 -10.42
C GLY A 150 -15.35 -19.42 -10.78
N ASN A 151 -16.35 -19.84 -11.56
CA ASN A 151 -16.53 -21.25 -11.94
C ASN A 151 -15.37 -21.83 -12.75
N LYS A 152 -14.60 -20.97 -13.41
CA LYS A 152 -13.41 -21.30 -14.19
C LYS A 152 -12.15 -20.67 -13.62
N GLY A 153 -12.17 -20.26 -12.35
CA GLY A 153 -11.02 -19.62 -11.69
C GLY A 153 -10.98 -18.09 -11.82
N GLU A 154 -12.04 -17.45 -12.31
CA GLU A 154 -12.07 -16.00 -12.53
C GLU A 154 -12.03 -15.21 -11.21
N TRP A 155 -11.38 -14.04 -11.23
CA TRP A 155 -11.25 -13.17 -10.05
C TRP A 155 -11.30 -11.66 -10.38
N ALA A 156 -11.69 -11.33 -11.61
CA ALA A 156 -11.81 -9.95 -12.10
C ALA A 156 -12.82 -9.09 -11.32
N ASP A 157 -13.80 -9.72 -10.66
CA ASP A 157 -14.90 -9.05 -9.95
C ASP A 157 -14.69 -8.99 -8.42
N TRP A 158 -13.51 -9.37 -7.90
CA TRP A 158 -13.22 -9.24 -6.47
C TRP A 158 -13.23 -7.78 -6.03
N ALA A 159 -13.81 -7.51 -4.86
CA ALA A 159 -13.86 -6.18 -4.27
C ALA A 159 -12.51 -5.86 -3.61
N VAL A 160 -11.79 -4.89 -4.17
CA VAL A 160 -10.50 -4.41 -3.67
C VAL A 160 -10.71 -3.09 -2.94
N ASN A 161 -10.26 -3.01 -1.70
CA ASN A 161 -10.36 -1.82 -0.87
C ASN A 161 -9.12 -0.95 -1.11
N ASN A 162 -9.27 0.07 -1.96
CA ASN A 162 -8.20 0.91 -2.44
C ASN A 162 -8.18 2.23 -1.66
N PHE A 163 -7.08 2.57 -0.98
CA PHE A 163 -6.95 3.79 -0.17
C PHE A 163 -5.92 4.74 -0.76
N TYR A 164 -6.37 5.93 -1.15
CA TYR A 164 -5.55 7.04 -1.63
C TYR A 164 -6.00 8.32 -0.93
N ASN A 165 -5.10 9.29 -0.82
CA ASN A 165 -5.43 10.59 -0.22
C ASN A 165 -6.58 11.26 -1.00
N LEU A 166 -7.63 11.73 -0.28
CA LEU A 166 -8.74 12.49 -0.88
C LEU A 166 -8.40 13.97 -1.04
N ASP A 167 -7.37 14.46 -0.36
CA ASP A 167 -6.96 15.86 -0.31
C ASP A 167 -5.93 16.26 -1.38
N SER A 168 -5.60 15.34 -2.28
CA SER A 168 -4.76 15.61 -3.44
C SER A 168 -5.38 15.08 -4.72
N PHE A 169 -5.11 15.74 -5.83
CA PHE A 169 -5.41 15.15 -7.12
C PHE A 169 -4.45 13.98 -7.36
N SER A 170 -4.98 12.87 -7.83
CA SER A 170 -4.12 11.79 -8.31
C SER A 170 -3.80 12.06 -9.77
N GLU A 171 -2.51 11.97 -10.14
CA GLU A 171 -2.04 11.95 -11.54
C GLU A 171 -2.87 11.00 -12.42
N LYS A 172 -3.34 9.90 -11.81
CA LYS A 172 -4.04 8.79 -12.46
C LYS A 172 -5.56 8.87 -12.27
N GLY A 173 -6.07 9.94 -11.66
CA GLY A 173 -7.50 10.12 -11.36
C GLY A 173 -8.05 9.18 -10.29
N ILE A 174 -7.18 8.62 -9.43
CA ILE A 174 -7.56 7.70 -8.36
C ILE A 174 -8.14 8.46 -7.16
N VAL A 175 -9.20 7.90 -6.60
CA VAL A 175 -9.71 8.23 -5.26
C VAL A 175 -9.81 6.96 -4.44
N ALA A 176 -9.84 7.08 -3.11
CA ALA A 176 -10.08 5.92 -2.27
C ALA A 176 -11.48 5.36 -2.51
N ALA A 177 -11.60 4.07 -2.80
CA ALA A 177 -12.88 3.42 -3.04
C ALA A 177 -12.74 1.89 -2.98
N THR A 178 -13.86 1.20 -2.81
CA THR A 178 -13.92 -0.22 -3.16
C THR A 178 -14.12 -0.36 -4.68
N LEU A 179 -13.20 -1.03 -5.35
CA LEU A 179 -13.20 -1.23 -6.80
C LEU A 179 -13.26 -2.72 -7.14
N PRO A 180 -13.86 -3.13 -8.27
CA PRO A 180 -13.61 -4.47 -8.78
C PRO A 180 -12.14 -4.61 -9.20
N MET A 181 -11.60 -5.81 -9.06
CA MET A 181 -10.19 -6.12 -9.32
C MET A 181 -9.75 -5.74 -10.73
N ASP A 182 -10.62 -5.90 -11.73
CA ASP A 182 -10.33 -5.47 -13.10
C ASP A 182 -10.13 -3.96 -13.24
N ASN A 183 -10.87 -3.15 -12.49
CA ASN A 183 -10.65 -1.71 -12.45
C ASN A 183 -9.36 -1.39 -11.69
N TYR A 184 -9.20 -1.95 -10.49
CA TYR A 184 -8.01 -1.72 -9.67
C TYR A 184 -6.70 -2.07 -10.40
N LEU A 185 -6.66 -3.22 -11.10
CA LEU A 185 -5.45 -3.68 -11.79
C LEU A 185 -5.34 -3.20 -13.24
N MET A 186 -6.46 -3.07 -13.97
CA MET A 186 -6.48 -2.95 -15.43
C MET A 186 -7.30 -1.77 -15.98
N ASP A 187 -7.65 -0.77 -15.17
CA ASP A 187 -8.14 0.51 -15.72
C ASP A 187 -7.04 1.19 -16.55
N LEU A 188 -7.37 1.64 -17.75
CA LEU A 188 -6.40 2.20 -18.69
C LEU A 188 -5.73 3.49 -18.21
N ASN A 189 -6.33 4.19 -17.25
CA ASN A 189 -5.77 5.38 -16.61
C ASN A 189 -5.16 5.09 -15.23
N SER A 190 -5.77 4.20 -14.44
CA SER A 190 -5.39 4.00 -13.03
C SER A 190 -4.97 2.58 -12.65
N GLY A 191 -5.01 1.63 -13.57
CA GLY A 191 -4.75 0.22 -13.32
C GLY A 191 -3.29 -0.02 -12.91
N GLN A 192 -3.09 -0.64 -11.74
CA GLN A 192 -1.76 -0.88 -11.18
C GLN A 192 -0.82 -1.63 -12.13
N GLN A 193 -1.36 -2.54 -12.96
CA GLN A 193 -0.56 -3.37 -13.85
C GLN A 193 0.03 -2.62 -15.05
N TYR A 194 -0.37 -1.38 -15.32
CA TYR A 194 0.23 -0.63 -16.43
C TYR A 194 1.56 0.05 -16.05
N TYR A 195 1.97 0.01 -14.78
CA TYR A 195 3.16 0.74 -14.33
C TYR A 195 3.96 0.06 -13.21
N ARG A 196 3.52 -1.11 -12.76
CA ARG A 196 4.25 -1.93 -11.79
C ARG A 196 3.79 -3.38 -11.80
N PRO A 197 4.64 -4.34 -11.41
CA PRO A 197 4.21 -5.70 -11.15
C PRO A 197 3.36 -5.77 -9.87
N SER A 198 2.67 -6.87 -9.64
CA SER A 198 2.00 -7.11 -8.36
C SER A 198 2.05 -8.56 -7.91
N TYR A 199 1.72 -8.74 -6.64
CA TYR A 199 1.76 -9.98 -5.93
C TYR A 199 0.48 -10.11 -5.12
N MET A 200 -0.01 -11.33 -4.97
CA MET A 200 -1.11 -11.60 -4.07
C MET A 200 -0.82 -12.80 -3.19
N LEU A 201 -1.28 -12.73 -1.96
CA LEU A 201 -1.51 -13.89 -1.11
C LEU A 201 -3.01 -14.10 -1.04
N VAL A 202 -3.48 -15.30 -1.32
CA VAL A 202 -4.91 -15.62 -1.36
C VAL A 202 -5.20 -16.72 -0.36
N ALA A 203 -6.07 -16.42 0.60
CA ALA A 203 -6.70 -17.40 1.46
C ALA A 203 -8.04 -17.81 0.86
N VAL A 204 -8.15 -19.08 0.45
CA VAL A 204 -9.43 -19.69 0.04
C VAL A 204 -10.16 -20.11 1.31
N LEU A 205 -11.42 -19.74 1.42
CA LEU A 205 -12.21 -19.95 2.63
C LEU A 205 -13.35 -20.96 2.37
N ASN A 206 -13.68 -21.79 3.35
CA ASN A 206 -14.89 -22.62 3.35
C ASN A 206 -16.14 -21.84 3.78
N ASN A 207 -15.97 -20.70 4.43
CA ASN A 207 -17.05 -19.84 4.91
C ASN A 207 -16.73 -18.37 4.61
N ALA A 208 -17.75 -17.60 4.22
CA ALA A 208 -17.59 -16.19 3.87
C ALA A 208 -17.43 -15.27 5.10
N ARG A 209 -17.76 -15.74 6.32
CA ARG A 209 -17.80 -14.91 7.54
C ARG A 209 -16.51 -14.14 7.83
N THR A 210 -15.34 -14.72 7.58
CA THR A 210 -14.05 -14.04 7.77
C THR A 210 -13.86 -12.89 6.79
N ALA A 211 -14.06 -13.14 5.48
CA ALA A 211 -13.99 -12.08 4.47
C ALA A 211 -15.09 -11.01 4.64
N ALA A 212 -16.30 -11.43 5.01
CA ALA A 212 -17.43 -10.53 5.23
C ALA A 212 -17.21 -9.61 6.45
N ALA A 213 -16.60 -10.11 7.52
CA ALA A 213 -16.24 -9.31 8.69
C ALA A 213 -15.23 -8.21 8.33
N TYR A 214 -14.17 -8.55 7.57
CA TYR A 214 -13.24 -7.55 7.03
C TYR A 214 -13.95 -6.53 6.16
N GLN A 215 -14.76 -7.00 5.21
CA GLN A 215 -15.48 -6.10 4.31
C GLN A 215 -16.43 -5.17 5.07
N GLY A 216 -17.11 -5.64 6.12
CA GLY A 216 -17.94 -4.79 6.97
C GLY A 216 -17.12 -3.77 7.77
N GLY A 217 -15.94 -4.14 8.26
CA GLY A 217 -15.01 -3.26 8.97
C GLY A 217 -14.50 -2.13 8.07
N VAL A 218 -13.97 -2.47 6.90
CA VAL A 218 -13.41 -1.49 5.98
C VAL A 218 -14.46 -0.56 5.39
N GLN A 219 -15.72 -0.99 5.24
CA GLN A 219 -16.81 -0.08 4.81
C GLN A 219 -17.11 1.00 5.86
N ARG A 220 -16.96 0.70 7.16
CA ARG A 220 -17.04 1.74 8.21
C ARG A 220 -15.90 2.74 8.08
N VAL A 221 -14.69 2.24 7.80
CA VAL A 221 -13.54 3.11 7.53
C VAL A 221 -13.78 4.00 6.31
N PHE A 222 -14.31 3.46 5.20
CA PHE A 222 -14.66 4.32 4.05
C PHE A 222 -15.69 5.40 4.42
N ASN A 223 -16.71 5.07 5.22
CA ASN A 223 -17.67 6.07 5.67
C ASN A 223 -17.00 7.21 6.45
N HIS A 224 -16.11 6.88 7.38
CA HIS A 224 -15.30 7.84 8.13
C HIS A 224 -14.42 8.68 7.17
N PHE A 225 -13.77 8.02 6.23
CA PHE A 225 -12.85 8.65 5.27
C PHE A 225 -13.57 9.66 4.37
N TYR A 226 -14.77 9.32 3.90
CA TYR A 226 -15.60 10.18 3.06
C TYR A 226 -16.42 11.23 3.82
N ARG A 227 -16.60 11.06 5.14
CA ARG A 227 -17.05 12.15 6.04
C ARG A 227 -15.91 13.09 6.42
N HIS A 228 -14.69 12.68 6.11
CA HIS A 228 -13.47 13.41 6.39
C HIS A 228 -13.30 13.68 7.89
N ASP A 229 -13.57 12.65 8.71
CA ASP A 229 -13.42 12.66 10.17
C ASP A 229 -12.16 11.93 10.67
N PHE A 230 -11.39 11.34 9.74
CA PHE A 230 -9.97 11.06 9.88
C PHE A 230 -9.26 11.36 8.57
N GLN A 231 -8.02 11.83 8.67
CA GLN A 231 -7.21 12.24 7.52
C GLN A 231 -6.24 11.16 7.07
N TYR A 232 -5.97 11.12 5.77
CA TYR A 232 -4.90 10.28 5.22
C TYR A 232 -3.54 10.86 5.61
N ARG A 233 -2.83 10.17 6.51
CA ARG A 233 -1.47 10.55 6.92
C ARG A 233 -0.48 9.55 6.36
N HIS A 234 0.44 10.01 5.51
CA HIS A 234 1.34 9.14 4.76
C HIS A 234 2.20 8.19 5.62
N ALA A 235 2.52 8.58 6.85
CA ALA A 235 3.19 7.71 7.81
C ALA A 235 2.19 6.82 8.56
N SER A 236 1.27 7.43 9.33
CA SER A 236 0.47 6.71 10.34
C SER A 236 -0.88 6.14 9.86
N ALA A 237 -1.39 6.63 8.74
CA ALA A 237 -2.71 6.27 8.19
C ALA A 237 -2.65 6.13 6.66
N ASN A 238 -1.67 5.36 6.18
CA ASN A 238 -1.55 5.02 4.77
C ASN A 238 -2.32 3.74 4.41
N CYS A 239 -2.31 3.33 3.15
CA CYS A 239 -3.02 2.14 2.68
C CYS A 239 -2.71 0.84 3.48
N ALA A 240 -1.47 0.65 3.93
CA ALA A 240 -1.08 -0.51 4.73
C ALA A 240 -1.62 -0.36 6.17
N GLY A 241 -1.35 0.77 6.82
CA GLY A 241 -1.81 1.05 8.18
C GLY A 241 -3.31 0.93 8.33
N ILE A 242 -4.08 1.59 7.46
CA ILE A 242 -5.54 1.50 7.45
C ILE A 242 -6.02 0.05 7.30
N SER A 243 -5.39 -0.71 6.40
CA SER A 243 -5.77 -2.11 6.16
C SER A 243 -5.48 -3.02 7.35
N VAL A 244 -4.34 -2.81 8.02
CA VAL A 244 -3.91 -3.55 9.21
C VAL A 244 -4.79 -3.19 10.41
N ASP A 245 -5.13 -1.91 10.59
CA ASP A 245 -5.99 -1.44 11.70
C ASP A 245 -7.39 -2.07 11.64
N VAL A 246 -7.92 -2.32 10.44
CA VAL A 246 -9.19 -3.07 10.30
C VAL A 246 -9.04 -4.50 10.84
N PHE A 247 -7.95 -5.20 10.55
CA PHE A 247 -7.71 -6.53 11.09
C PHE A 247 -7.51 -6.52 12.60
N ASP A 248 -6.73 -5.56 13.10
CA ASP A 248 -6.50 -5.39 14.54
C ASP A 248 -7.83 -5.17 15.29
N SER A 249 -8.71 -4.31 14.76
CA SER A 249 -10.04 -4.06 15.32
C SER A 249 -10.97 -5.29 15.32
N LEU A 250 -10.75 -6.23 14.40
CA LEU A 250 -11.46 -7.51 14.34
C LEU A 250 -10.85 -8.54 15.29
N GLY A 251 -9.66 -8.29 15.82
CA GLY A 251 -8.91 -9.16 16.72
C GLY A 251 -7.85 -10.01 16.01
N TRP A 252 -7.51 -9.74 14.75
CA TRP A 252 -6.30 -10.34 14.16
C TRP A 252 -5.10 -9.42 14.39
N HIS A 253 -4.27 -9.81 15.35
CA HIS A 253 -3.07 -9.07 15.72
C HIS A 253 -1.89 -9.52 14.87
N ILE A 254 -1.74 -8.90 13.70
CA ILE A 254 -0.59 -9.15 12.81
C ILE A 254 0.70 -8.74 13.55
N PRO A 255 1.72 -9.60 13.63
CA PRO A 255 2.94 -9.31 14.40
C PRO A 255 3.68 -8.08 13.91
N GLU A 256 3.91 -7.13 14.82
CA GLU A 256 4.73 -5.94 14.59
C GLU A 256 6.21 -6.29 14.40
N ARG A 257 6.92 -5.43 13.65
CA ARG A 257 8.39 -5.45 13.47
C ARG A 257 9.08 -4.28 14.17
N GLY A 258 8.29 -3.35 14.70
CA GLY A 258 8.77 -2.14 15.36
C GLY A 258 9.22 -1.06 14.37
N PRO A 259 9.59 0.12 14.89
CA PRO A 259 9.98 1.27 14.10
C PRO A 259 11.31 1.07 13.37
N SER A 260 11.47 1.76 12.24
CA SER A 260 12.67 1.62 11.39
C SER A 260 13.95 2.06 12.11
N ALA A 261 13.95 3.24 12.73
CA ALA A 261 15.15 3.77 13.39
C ALA A 261 14.82 4.90 14.40
N PRO A 262 14.23 4.59 15.56
CA PRO A 262 13.72 5.58 16.49
C PRO A 262 14.81 6.52 17.05
N LEU A 263 16.03 6.02 17.28
CA LEU A 263 17.14 6.87 17.73
C LEU A 263 17.69 7.78 16.61
N LYS A 264 17.80 7.27 15.39
CA LYS A 264 18.25 8.06 14.23
C LYS A 264 17.23 9.15 13.90
N SER A 265 15.95 8.95 14.21
CA SER A 265 14.88 9.92 13.97
C SER A 265 15.13 11.28 14.62
N LEU A 266 15.78 11.32 15.80
CA LEU A 266 16.06 12.57 16.50
C LEU A 266 17.08 13.43 15.74
N ALA A 267 18.15 12.79 15.26
CA ALA A 267 19.17 13.44 14.45
C ALA A 267 18.63 13.81 13.06
N ALA A 268 17.86 12.92 12.44
CA ALA A 268 17.23 13.15 11.14
C ALA A 268 16.26 14.33 11.19
N TYR A 269 15.44 14.44 12.24
CA TYR A 269 14.56 15.59 12.48
C TYR A 269 15.35 16.90 12.44
N ALA A 270 16.41 16.99 13.25
CA ALA A 270 17.20 18.22 13.36
C ALA A 270 17.92 18.57 12.05
N TYR A 271 18.47 17.56 11.37
CA TYR A 271 19.16 17.73 10.09
C TYR A 271 18.22 18.20 8.98
N ILE A 272 17.09 17.53 8.77
CA ILE A 272 16.12 17.88 7.73
C ILE A 272 15.44 19.22 8.02
N ALA A 273 15.08 19.49 9.28
CA ALA A 273 14.50 20.77 9.65
C ALA A 273 15.46 21.95 9.38
N ALA A 274 16.76 21.75 9.60
CA ALA A 274 17.78 22.75 9.29
C ALA A 274 18.06 22.87 7.78
N LYS A 275 18.17 21.74 7.07
CA LYS A 275 18.42 21.68 5.62
C LYS A 275 17.31 22.38 4.83
N ASP A 276 16.06 22.10 5.19
CA ASP A 276 14.88 22.59 4.46
C ASP A 276 14.32 23.89 5.06
N GLY A 277 14.84 24.35 6.20
CA GLY A 277 14.29 25.49 6.93
C GLY A 277 12.85 25.27 7.42
N SER A 278 12.44 24.01 7.65
CA SER A 278 11.04 23.62 7.90
C SER A 278 10.94 22.57 9.02
N LEU A 279 10.31 22.94 10.15
CA LEU A 279 10.03 22.01 11.25
C LEU A 279 9.07 20.90 10.80
N GLN A 280 8.15 21.21 9.88
CA GLN A 280 7.22 20.23 9.30
C GLN A 280 7.96 19.18 8.47
N SER A 281 9.02 19.54 7.73
CA SER A 281 9.86 18.55 7.02
C SER A 281 10.58 17.64 8.02
N GLY A 282 11.12 18.22 9.10
CA GLY A 282 11.69 17.45 10.22
C GLY A 282 10.67 16.50 10.85
N ARG A 283 9.44 16.98 11.08
CA ARG A 283 8.34 16.19 11.65
C ARG A 283 7.99 14.99 10.78
N LYS A 284 7.89 15.19 9.46
CA LYS A 284 7.61 14.10 8.51
C LYS A 284 8.64 12.99 8.62
N ILE A 285 9.94 13.30 8.52
CA ILE A 285 10.99 12.27 8.59
C ILE A 285 11.00 11.59 9.97
N TYR A 286 10.71 12.33 11.05
CA TYR A 286 10.60 11.76 12.38
C TYR A 286 9.48 10.72 12.46
N ASP A 287 8.28 11.05 11.98
CA ASP A 287 7.14 10.14 11.98
C ASP A 287 7.43 8.89 11.14
N TYR A 288 7.98 9.05 9.94
CA TYR A 288 8.37 7.91 9.08
C TYR A 288 9.35 6.94 9.76
N LEU A 289 10.29 7.45 10.56
CA LEU A 289 11.30 6.61 11.22
C LEU A 289 10.80 5.97 12.53
N ASN A 290 9.73 6.48 13.12
CA ASN A 290 9.12 5.99 14.36
C ASN A 290 7.81 5.23 14.14
N GLU A 291 7.20 5.31 12.96
CA GLU A 291 6.03 4.52 12.63
C GLU A 291 6.38 3.03 12.56
N GLU A 292 5.44 2.20 12.97
CA GLU A 292 5.57 0.75 12.92
C GLU A 292 5.64 0.29 11.45
N GLN A 293 6.62 -0.55 11.10
CA GLN A 293 6.90 -0.94 9.72
C GLN A 293 5.79 -1.75 9.02
N THR A 294 5.07 -2.62 9.71
CA THR A 294 3.86 -3.31 9.22
C THR A 294 2.69 -2.36 8.94
N ARG A 295 2.62 -1.23 9.63
CA ARG A 295 1.63 -0.16 9.33
C ARG A 295 2.13 0.79 8.23
N LEU A 296 3.44 0.93 8.07
CA LEU A 296 4.05 1.90 7.16
C LEU A 296 4.36 1.33 5.77
N LEU A 297 4.99 0.16 5.70
CA LEU A 297 5.58 -0.38 4.48
C LEU A 297 4.71 -1.50 3.89
N PRO A 298 4.11 -1.30 2.69
CA PRO A 298 3.28 -2.30 2.02
C PRO A 298 3.87 -3.72 1.97
N ALA A 299 5.17 -3.82 1.65
CA ALA A 299 5.86 -5.10 1.54
C ALA A 299 5.99 -5.83 2.89
N VAL A 300 6.20 -5.06 3.96
CA VAL A 300 6.31 -5.58 5.33
C VAL A 300 4.95 -6.02 5.85
N ALA A 301 3.89 -5.25 5.61
CA ALA A 301 2.52 -5.61 5.93
C ALA A 301 2.11 -6.93 5.26
N PHE A 302 2.38 -7.05 3.96
CA PHE A 302 2.13 -8.26 3.17
C PHE A 302 2.88 -9.48 3.73
N GLU A 303 4.17 -9.32 4.04
CA GLU A 303 4.98 -10.42 4.56
C GLU A 303 4.55 -10.83 5.98
N ALA A 304 4.32 -9.86 6.88
CA ALA A 304 3.88 -10.14 8.24
C ALA A 304 2.52 -10.84 8.28
N ALA A 305 1.53 -10.32 7.53
CA ALA A 305 0.21 -10.94 7.44
C ALA A 305 0.27 -12.34 6.85
N GLY A 306 1.11 -12.55 5.82
CA GLY A 306 1.24 -13.86 5.18
C GLY A 306 1.91 -14.91 6.04
N LEU A 307 2.97 -14.54 6.75
CA LEU A 307 3.65 -15.45 7.68
C LEU A 307 2.77 -15.77 8.89
N ASP A 308 2.08 -14.79 9.46
CA ASP A 308 1.18 -15.04 10.60
C ASP A 308 -0.03 -15.89 10.19
N LEU A 309 -0.59 -15.67 8.99
CA LEU A 309 -1.65 -16.53 8.46
C LEU A 309 -1.21 -17.99 8.36
N LEU A 310 0.01 -18.25 7.88
CA LEU A 310 0.59 -19.60 7.80
C LEU A 310 0.81 -20.20 9.20
N ASP A 311 1.27 -19.40 10.16
CA ASP A 311 1.41 -19.81 11.56
C ASP A 311 0.03 -20.15 12.18
N ILE A 312 -1.01 -19.34 11.93
CA ILE A 312 -2.39 -19.55 12.41
C ILE A 312 -2.98 -20.88 11.94
N VAL A 313 -2.76 -21.25 10.67
CA VAL A 313 -3.25 -22.54 10.12
C VAL A 313 -2.33 -23.72 10.45
N GLY A 314 -1.24 -23.49 11.19
CA GLY A 314 -0.30 -24.52 11.62
C GLY A 314 0.66 -25.01 10.53
N ALA A 315 0.83 -24.26 9.44
CA ALA A 315 1.67 -24.66 8.31
C ALA A 315 3.16 -24.75 8.67
N THR A 316 3.61 -23.99 9.67
CA THR A 316 5.03 -23.88 10.04
C THR A 316 5.44 -24.80 11.19
N GLY A 317 4.49 -25.49 11.83
CA GLY A 317 4.76 -26.38 12.96
C GLY A 317 5.27 -25.69 14.23
N LYS A 318 5.29 -24.36 14.29
CA LYS A 318 5.66 -23.61 15.49
C LYS A 318 4.63 -23.80 16.61
N ALA A 319 5.09 -23.71 17.85
CA ALA A 319 4.19 -23.65 19.01
C ALA A 319 3.27 -22.43 18.85
N GLY A 320 1.96 -22.68 18.75
CA GLY A 320 0.99 -21.63 18.49
C GLY A 320 0.84 -20.68 19.67
N ARG A 321 0.63 -19.40 19.37
CA ARG A 321 0.12 -18.43 20.35
C ARG A 321 -1.36 -18.70 20.64
N THR A 322 -1.85 -18.20 21.77
CA THR A 322 -3.29 -18.17 22.03
C THR A 322 -3.96 -17.30 20.98
N LEU A 323 -4.85 -17.90 20.19
CA LEU A 323 -5.57 -17.22 19.12
C LEU A 323 -6.80 -16.50 19.67
N THR A 324 -7.05 -15.28 19.20
CA THR A 324 -8.30 -14.56 19.45
C THR A 324 -9.50 -15.25 18.79
N PRO A 325 -10.76 -14.85 19.11
CA PRO A 325 -11.93 -15.42 18.44
C PRO A 325 -11.89 -15.29 16.92
N TYR A 326 -11.44 -14.14 16.40
CA TYR A 326 -11.34 -13.93 14.95
C TYR A 326 -10.22 -14.76 14.31
N GLU A 327 -9.08 -14.91 14.98
CA GLU A 327 -7.99 -15.76 14.48
C GLU A 327 -8.35 -17.25 14.53
N GLN A 328 -9.13 -17.68 15.52
CA GLN A 328 -9.70 -19.03 15.55
C GLN A 328 -10.69 -19.25 14.41
N GLN A 329 -11.50 -18.24 14.10
CA GLN A 329 -12.40 -18.26 12.96
C GLN A 329 -11.60 -18.37 11.64
N LEU A 330 -10.58 -17.53 11.46
CA LEU A 330 -9.67 -17.57 10.32
C LEU A 330 -9.02 -18.96 10.17
N ARG A 331 -8.48 -19.51 11.26
CA ARG A 331 -7.93 -20.87 11.28
C ARG A 331 -8.94 -21.93 10.87
N SER A 332 -10.21 -21.78 11.24
CA SER A 332 -11.29 -22.70 10.87
C SER A 332 -11.74 -22.53 9.43
N ASP A 333 -11.72 -21.32 8.91
CA ASP A 333 -12.31 -20.99 7.62
C ASP A 333 -11.34 -21.25 6.46
N VAL A 334 -10.03 -21.14 6.67
CA VAL A 334 -9.03 -21.25 5.58
C VAL A 334 -8.90 -22.70 5.10
N ASP A 335 -9.15 -22.95 3.82
CA ASP A 335 -8.97 -24.25 3.18
C ASP A 335 -7.66 -24.36 2.40
N ALA A 336 -7.17 -23.23 1.87
CA ALA A 336 -5.90 -23.18 1.15
C ALA A 336 -5.32 -21.77 1.17
N ILE A 337 -3.99 -21.68 1.05
CA ILE A 337 -3.24 -20.42 0.94
C ILE A 337 -2.29 -20.53 -0.24
N PHE A 338 -2.38 -19.61 -1.19
CA PHE A 338 -1.48 -19.58 -2.35
C PHE A 338 -1.01 -18.17 -2.69
N LEU A 339 0.16 -18.10 -3.34
CA LEU A 339 0.72 -16.88 -3.89
C LEU A 339 0.37 -16.75 -5.36
N VAL A 340 0.27 -15.51 -5.80
CA VAL A 340 0.12 -15.11 -7.21
C VAL A 340 1.16 -14.04 -7.51
N ARG A 341 1.82 -14.16 -8.66
CA ARG A 341 2.61 -13.09 -9.27
C ARG A 341 1.92 -12.65 -10.54
N ILE A 342 1.71 -11.35 -10.65
CA ILE A 342 0.99 -10.70 -11.73
C ILE A 342 1.99 -9.83 -12.49
N PRO A 343 2.19 -10.06 -13.80
CA PRO A 343 3.14 -9.29 -14.59
C PRO A 343 2.63 -7.89 -14.87
N GLN A 344 3.55 -6.92 -14.88
CA GLN A 344 3.27 -5.61 -15.46
C GLN A 344 2.95 -5.76 -16.94
N ILE A 345 1.87 -5.12 -17.37
CA ILE A 345 1.53 -4.97 -18.78
C ILE A 345 2.35 -3.83 -19.36
N SER A 346 3.06 -4.11 -20.45
CA SER A 346 3.82 -3.09 -21.17
C SER A 346 2.93 -1.92 -21.56
N SER A 347 3.33 -0.71 -21.19
CA SER A 347 2.61 0.54 -21.46
C SER A 347 3.60 1.62 -21.91
N SER A 348 3.20 2.89 -21.87
CA SER A 348 4.11 4.02 -22.06
C SER A 348 5.13 4.22 -20.93
N ARG A 349 5.03 3.45 -19.84
CA ARG A 349 5.81 3.64 -18.61
C ARG A 349 6.92 2.61 -18.43
N ALA A 350 7.96 2.99 -17.69
CA ALA A 350 9.07 2.09 -17.38
C ALA A 350 8.61 0.85 -16.60
N ASN A 351 9.34 -0.25 -16.74
CA ASN A 351 9.10 -1.44 -15.94
C ASN A 351 9.41 -1.14 -14.47
N GLY A 352 8.44 -1.40 -13.61
CA GLY A 352 8.57 -1.35 -12.17
C GLY A 352 9.36 -2.54 -11.61
N SER A 353 9.48 -2.55 -10.29
CA SER A 353 10.25 -3.57 -9.58
C SER A 353 9.55 -3.99 -8.29
N ALA A 354 10.16 -4.89 -7.53
CA ALA A 354 9.68 -5.23 -6.19
C ALA A 354 9.67 -3.98 -5.29
N PRO A 355 8.66 -3.82 -4.43
CA PRO A 355 8.62 -2.71 -3.48
C PRO A 355 9.76 -2.81 -2.47
N VAL A 356 10.09 -1.70 -1.82
CA VAL A 356 11.10 -1.69 -0.75
C VAL A 356 10.55 -2.33 0.53
N PHE A 357 11.43 -2.99 1.28
CA PHE A 357 11.09 -3.62 2.57
C PHE A 357 11.65 -2.84 3.78
N SER A 358 12.38 -1.75 3.55
CA SER A 358 12.89 -0.89 4.61
C SER A 358 13.12 0.53 4.12
N PHE A 359 13.24 1.45 5.08
CA PHE A 359 13.61 2.83 4.79
C PHE A 359 15.02 2.94 4.21
N ASP A 360 15.98 2.14 4.69
CA ASP A 360 17.35 2.14 4.14
C ASP A 360 17.38 1.68 2.68
N GLU A 361 16.52 0.72 2.30
CA GLU A 361 16.36 0.31 0.91
C GLU A 361 15.67 1.37 0.05
N PHE A 362 14.73 2.13 0.62
CA PHE A 362 14.16 3.30 -0.06
C PHE A 362 15.26 4.32 -0.38
N GLN A 363 16.06 4.70 0.63
CA GLN A 363 17.13 5.68 0.49
C GLN A 363 18.23 5.25 -0.49
N SER A 364 18.49 3.95 -0.63
CA SER A 364 19.51 3.46 -1.58
C SER A 364 19.06 3.46 -3.04
N ARG A 365 17.76 3.61 -3.30
CA ARG A 365 17.18 3.58 -4.65
C ARG A 365 16.82 4.96 -5.19
N VAL A 366 16.65 5.95 -4.33
CA VAL A 366 16.41 7.34 -4.73
C VAL A 366 17.71 8.13 -4.90
N PRO A 367 17.73 9.18 -5.74
CA PRO A 367 18.84 10.13 -5.75
C PRO A 367 19.07 10.78 -4.38
N ALA A 368 20.33 11.12 -4.08
CA ALA A 368 20.70 11.73 -2.80
C ALA A 368 20.14 13.16 -2.65
N ASP A 369 20.00 13.89 -3.75
CA ASP A 369 19.31 15.18 -3.77
C ASP A 369 17.84 14.98 -4.17
N GLN A 370 16.94 15.55 -3.39
CA GLN A 370 15.50 15.47 -3.66
C GLN A 370 15.11 16.24 -4.92
N ALA A 371 15.89 17.24 -5.31
CA ALA A 371 15.67 17.97 -6.57
C ALA A 371 15.84 17.09 -7.81
N ASP A 372 16.57 15.97 -7.68
CA ASP A 372 16.78 15.01 -8.77
C ASP A 372 15.72 13.90 -8.82
N TRP A 373 14.78 13.89 -7.86
CA TRP A 373 13.74 12.86 -7.80
C TRP A 373 12.76 13.01 -8.97
N LYS A 374 12.41 11.88 -9.57
CA LYS A 374 11.33 11.79 -10.56
C LYS A 374 10.00 11.74 -9.83
N ILE A 375 9.32 12.88 -9.84
CA ILE A 375 8.02 13.06 -9.20
C ILE A 375 7.08 13.68 -10.23
N VAL A 376 5.84 13.21 -10.27
CA VAL A 376 4.78 13.90 -11.02
C VAL A 376 4.03 14.81 -10.05
N PRO A 377 4.21 16.13 -10.13
CA PRO A 377 3.54 17.04 -9.20
C PRO A 377 2.04 16.91 -9.35
N VAL A 378 1.34 16.90 -8.22
CA VAL A 378 -0.11 16.90 -8.18
C VAL A 378 -0.61 18.05 -7.33
N ASP A 379 -1.67 18.69 -7.81
CA ASP A 379 -2.30 19.79 -7.09
C ASP A 379 -3.03 19.30 -5.85
N ALA A 380 -3.12 20.18 -4.84
CA ALA A 380 -4.00 19.96 -3.71
C ALA A 380 -5.46 19.89 -4.19
N ARG A 381 -6.24 19.01 -3.56
CA ARG A 381 -7.68 18.87 -3.79
C ARG A 381 -8.39 19.15 -2.47
N PRO A 382 -8.77 20.40 -2.18
CA PRO A 382 -9.52 20.71 -0.97
C PRO A 382 -10.78 19.83 -0.89
N PHE A 383 -10.92 19.06 0.18
CA PHE A 383 -12.11 18.27 0.39
C PHE A 383 -13.33 19.20 0.56
N PRO A 384 -14.43 19.01 -0.21
CA PRO A 384 -15.55 19.95 -0.20
C PRO A 384 -16.19 20.07 1.18
N ASP A 385 -16.33 21.29 1.70
CA ASP A 385 -16.88 21.55 3.04
C ASP A 385 -18.32 21.02 3.21
N THR A 386 -19.11 21.02 2.13
CA THR A 386 -20.48 20.48 2.14
C THR A 386 -20.54 18.96 2.34
N LEU A 387 -19.42 18.25 2.16
CA LEU A 387 -19.32 16.80 2.38
C LEU A 387 -18.65 16.47 3.73
N ARG A 388 -18.09 17.46 4.43
CA ARG A 388 -17.55 17.27 5.77
C ARG A 388 -18.68 17.08 6.76
N ASP A 389 -18.52 16.14 7.69
CA ASP A 389 -19.45 16.00 8.80
C ASP A 389 -19.24 17.14 9.82
N PRO A 390 -20.22 18.04 10.04
CA PRO A 390 -20.07 19.17 10.96
C PRO A 390 -19.93 18.75 12.42
N SER A 391 -20.32 17.52 12.76
CA SER A 391 -20.23 16.96 14.11
C SER A 391 -18.92 16.24 14.38
N SER A 392 -18.08 16.07 13.36
CA SER A 392 -16.79 15.41 13.53
C SER A 392 -15.81 16.32 14.26
N PRO A 393 -15.10 15.79 15.26
CA PRO A 393 -14.04 16.55 15.93
C PRO A 393 -13.00 16.93 14.88
N ALA A 394 -12.53 18.18 14.92
CA ALA A 394 -11.38 18.57 14.13
C ALA A 394 -10.18 17.70 14.54
N GLU A 395 -9.59 16.98 13.60
CA GLU A 395 -8.35 16.26 13.86
C GLU A 395 -7.22 17.29 13.98
N ASP A 396 -6.65 17.43 15.16
CA ASP A 396 -5.54 18.36 15.38
C ASP A 396 -4.30 17.89 14.60
N ASP A 397 -3.69 18.83 13.89
CA ASP A 397 -2.37 18.59 13.31
C ASP A 397 -1.36 18.37 14.44
N PRO A 398 -0.55 17.31 14.35
CA PRO A 398 0.33 16.99 15.44
C PRO A 398 1.48 18.00 15.45
N SER A 399 1.91 18.42 16.65
CA SER A 399 2.93 19.47 16.84
C SER A 399 4.14 19.29 15.90
N PRO A 400 4.59 20.34 15.19
CA PRO A 400 5.79 20.28 14.35
C PRO A 400 7.03 19.82 15.11
N VAL A 401 7.08 20.04 16.43
CA VAL A 401 8.14 19.56 17.31
C VAL A 401 7.64 18.35 18.12
N PRO A 402 8.17 17.13 17.88
CA PRO A 402 7.83 15.95 18.67
C PRO A 402 8.21 16.11 20.16
N PRO A 403 7.46 15.50 21.09
CA PRO A 403 7.74 15.64 22.53
C PRO A 403 9.17 15.28 22.95
N PRO A 404 9.82 14.22 22.41
CA PRO A 404 11.22 13.94 22.73
C PRO A 404 12.17 15.07 22.31
N ILE A 405 11.93 15.71 21.17
CA ILE A 405 12.72 16.86 20.69
C ILE A 405 12.46 18.08 21.56
N ALA A 406 11.21 18.35 21.91
CA ALA A 406 10.85 19.46 22.82
C ALA A 406 11.52 19.29 24.18
N GLY A 407 11.53 18.06 24.72
CA GLY A 407 12.24 17.70 25.94
C GLY A 407 13.72 18.01 25.87
N ILE A 408 14.41 17.59 24.80
CA ILE A 408 15.83 17.91 24.58
C ILE A 408 16.05 19.43 24.57
N GLY A 409 15.21 20.20 23.88
CA GLY A 409 15.27 21.66 23.86
C GLY A 409 15.17 22.28 25.25
N VAL A 410 14.17 21.87 26.04
CA VAL A 410 13.95 22.34 27.41
C VAL A 410 15.15 22.01 28.30
N PHE A 411 15.67 20.78 28.26
CA PHE A 411 16.85 20.39 29.03
C PHE A 411 18.09 21.20 28.66
N THR A 412 18.27 21.49 27.38
CA THR A 412 19.42 22.28 26.89
C THR A 412 19.35 23.72 27.41
N VAL A 413 18.17 24.35 27.37
CA VAL A 413 17.94 25.69 27.93
C VAL A 413 18.14 25.70 29.44
N LEU A 414 17.58 24.74 30.16
CA LEU A 414 17.74 24.62 31.62
C LEU A 414 19.21 24.42 32.00
N ALA A 415 19.94 23.56 31.28
CA ALA A 415 21.37 23.35 31.50
C ALA A 415 22.18 24.64 31.25
N ALA A 416 21.87 25.37 30.18
CA ALA A 416 22.50 26.66 29.89
C ALA A 416 22.21 27.70 30.98
N LEU A 417 20.97 27.78 31.48
CA LEU A 417 20.59 28.67 32.58
C LEU A 417 21.28 28.31 33.89
N VAL A 418 21.38 27.01 34.23
CA VAL A 418 22.12 26.53 35.40
C VAL A 418 23.60 26.86 35.27
N PHE A 419 24.20 26.61 34.11
CA PHE A 419 25.59 26.93 33.84
C PHE A 419 25.87 28.44 33.92
N TRP A 420 24.97 29.27 33.38
CA TRP A 420 25.07 30.72 33.45
C TRP A 420 24.92 31.24 34.88
N ARG A 421 23.96 30.70 35.66
CA ARG A 421 23.80 31.03 37.09
C ARG A 421 25.01 30.62 37.91
N ARG A 422 25.58 29.42 37.65
CA ARG A 422 26.84 28.98 38.28
C ARG A 422 27.98 29.94 37.93
N ARG A 423 28.18 30.30 36.67
CA ARG A 423 29.19 31.30 36.25
C ARG A 423 28.99 32.66 36.91
N LYS A 424 27.75 33.14 37.06
CA LYS A 424 27.45 34.40 37.77
C LYS A 424 27.80 34.31 39.26
N LYS A 425 27.46 33.20 39.94
CA LYS A 425 27.85 32.98 41.35
C LYS A 425 29.37 32.91 41.51
N THR A 426 30.09 32.22 40.61
CA THR A 426 31.56 32.17 40.66
C THR A 426 32.21 33.52 40.39
N LYS A 427 31.66 34.33 39.47
CA LYS A 427 32.12 35.72 39.25
C LYS A 427 31.81 36.62 40.45
N ALA A 428 30.65 36.48 41.08
CA ALA A 428 30.29 37.24 42.28
C ALA A 428 31.19 36.87 43.48
N ALA A 429 31.47 35.57 43.69
CA ALA A 429 32.40 35.09 44.72
C ALA A 429 33.84 35.58 44.49
N LYS A 430 34.32 35.60 43.24
CA LYS A 430 35.63 36.21 42.91
C LYS A 430 35.67 37.72 43.15
N LYS A 431 34.54 38.42 42.97
CA LYS A 431 34.43 39.87 43.20
C LYS A 431 34.36 40.21 44.70
N GLN A 432 33.79 39.34 45.53
CA GLN A 432 33.84 39.47 47.01
C GLN A 432 35.23 39.16 47.58
N ALA A 433 35.94 38.16 47.03
CA ALA A 433 37.31 37.83 47.44
C ALA A 433 38.37 38.87 47.02
N THR A 434 37.99 39.92 46.28
CA THR A 434 38.87 41.02 45.85
C THR A 434 38.52 42.36 46.48
N THR A 435 37.66 42.37 47.50
CA THR A 435 37.42 43.55 48.36
C THR A 435 38.43 43.51 49.51
N PRO A 436 39.42 44.43 49.58
CA PRO A 436 40.39 44.45 50.67
C PRO A 436 39.69 44.86 51.98
N GLU A 437 39.99 44.15 53.07
CA GLU A 437 39.77 44.66 54.42
C GLU A 437 40.55 45.96 54.58
N GLU A 438 39.82 47.04 54.86
CA GLU A 438 40.35 48.36 55.17
C GLU A 438 41.03 48.28 56.55
N LEU A 439 42.37 48.18 56.54
CA LEU A 439 43.21 48.46 57.71
C LEU A 439 43.17 49.97 57.97
N VAL A 440 42.40 50.38 58.98
CA VAL A 440 42.56 51.69 59.63
C VAL A 440 43.01 51.41 61.07
N HIS A 441 44.20 51.90 61.38
CA HIS A 441 44.71 52.12 62.73
C HIS A 441 44.04 53.33 63.37
#